data_AF-A0A9E8N213-F1
#
_entry.id   AF-A0A9E8N213-F1
#
_cell.length_a   1.000
_cell.length_b   1.000
_cell.length_c   1.000
_cell.angle_alpha   90.00
_cell.angle_beta   90.00
_cell.angle_gamma   90.00
#
_symmetry.space_group_name_H-M   'P 1'
#
loop_
_entity.id
_entity.type
_entity.pdbx_description
1 polymer ?
#
loop_
_entity_poly.entity_id
_entity_poly.type
_entity_poly.pdbx_seq_one_letter_code
_entity_poly.pdbx_strand_id
1 'polypeptide(L)' 'MLRFFDNTQIAIIGLDEILANLYIEGRQVSIDTAEEIVKRLEVKNHIPASARKEYRYLLMKEYREYVEAQTKNSVKI' A
#
# COMPACT_ATOMS: atom_id res chain seq x y z
N MET A 1 6.81 5.43 4.23
CA MET A 1 6.18 6.78 4.25
C MET A 1 5.46 6.96 2.93
N LEU A 2 4.25 7.51 2.92
CA LEU A 2 3.58 7.89 1.67
C LEU A 2 3.96 9.32 1.30
N ARG A 3 4.35 9.53 0.03
CA ARG A 3 4.62 10.84 -0.53
C ARG A 3 3.51 11.24 -1.50
N PHE A 4 2.85 12.35 -1.20
CA PHE A 4 1.76 12.94 -1.96
C PHE A 4 2.31 13.90 -3.04
N PHE A 5 1.47 14.27 -4.01
CA PHE A 5 1.89 15.09 -5.15
C PHE A 5 2.36 16.50 -4.76
N ASP A 6 1.78 17.05 -3.68
CA ASP A 6 2.16 18.33 -3.08
C ASP A 6 3.46 18.27 -2.24
N ASN A 7 4.20 17.15 -2.32
CA ASN A 7 5.37 16.81 -1.51
C ASN A 7 5.09 16.58 -0.01
N THR A 8 3.83 16.56 0.42
CA THR A 8 3.47 16.12 1.76
C THR A 8 3.93 14.68 1.97
N GLN A 9 4.59 14.42 3.09
CA GLN A 9 5.01 13.08 3.49
C GLN A 9 4.28 12.67 4.75
N ILE A 10 3.59 11.54 4.69
CA ILE A 10 2.81 11.01 5.81
C ILE A 10 3.42 9.67 6.23
N ALA A 11 3.77 9.56 7.50
CA ALA A 11 4.13 8.28 8.11
C ALA A 11 2.85 7.45 8.29
N ILE A 12 2.84 6.25 7.73
CA ILE A 12 1.70 5.33 7.80
C ILE A 12 2.07 4.19 8.72
N ILE A 13 1.32 4.03 9.80
CA ILE A 13 1.55 2.99 10.79
C ILE A 13 1.03 1.67 10.23
N GLY A 14 1.91 0.66 10.19
CA GLY A 14 1.57 -0.72 9.78
C GLY A 14 1.53 -0.97 8.27
N LEU A 15 2.02 -0.03 7.45
CA LEU A 15 2.02 -0.19 5.99
C LEU A 15 2.78 -1.46 5.56
N ASP A 16 4.03 -1.61 5.99
CA ASP A 16 4.89 -2.73 5.57
C ASP A 16 4.29 -4.09 5.94
N GLU A 17 3.72 -4.21 7.14
CA GLU A 17 3.03 -5.41 7.61
C GLU A 17 1.82 -5.76 6.74
N ILE A 18 1.00 -4.76 6.39
CA ILE A 18 -0.17 -4.96 5.52
C ILE A 18 0.25 -5.38 4.11
N LEU A 19 1.26 -4.74 3.52
CA LEU A 19 1.76 -5.12 2.19
C LEU A 19 2.30 -6.55 2.19
N ALA A 20 3.07 -6.92 3.22
CA ALA A 20 3.59 -8.27 3.39
C ALA A 20 2.47 -9.31 3.52
N ASN A 21 1.46 -9.04 4.36
CA ASN A 21 0.32 -9.94 4.54
C ASN A 21 -0.47 -10.15 3.25
N LEU A 22 -0.77 -9.07 2.51
CA LEU A 22 -1.49 -9.17 1.23
C LEU A 22 -0.70 -9.93 0.16
N TYR A 23 0.63 -9.79 0.16
CA TYR A 23 1.50 -10.56 -0.73
C TYR A 23 1.46 -12.06 -0.39
N ILE A 24 1.54 -12.41 0.89
CA ILE A 24 1.43 -13.82 1.37
C ILE A 24 0.04 -14.39 1.04
N GLU A 25 -1.02 -13.58 1.15
CA GLU A 25 -2.38 -13.92 0.72
C GLU A 25 -2.52 -14.10 -0.81
N GLY A 26 -1.48 -13.82 -1.59
CA GLY A 26 -1.49 -13.94 -3.06
C GLY A 26 -2.34 -12.88 -3.77
N ARG A 27 -2.63 -11.75 -3.11
CA ARG A 27 -3.47 -10.68 -3.65
C ARG A 27 -2.78 -10.02 -4.84
N GLN A 28 -3.48 -9.90 -5.95
CA GLN A 28 -2.99 -9.24 -7.16
C GLN A 28 -2.98 -7.70 -6.98
N VAL A 29 -2.13 -7.01 -7.75
CA VAL A 29 -2.12 -5.55 -7.81
C VAL A 29 -3.39 -5.06 -8.52
N SER A 30 -4.38 -4.61 -7.75
CA SER A 30 -5.67 -4.13 -8.27
C SER A 30 -6.24 -2.99 -7.43
N ILE A 31 -7.29 -2.35 -7.94
CA ILE A 31 -8.04 -1.32 -7.20
C ILE A 31 -8.67 -1.92 -5.93
N ASP A 32 -9.18 -3.15 -5.99
CA ASP A 32 -9.78 -3.81 -4.82
C ASP A 32 -8.74 -4.08 -3.73
N THR A 33 -7.52 -4.47 -4.11
CA THR A 33 -6.42 -4.64 -3.16
C THR A 33 -6.03 -3.29 -2.55
N ALA A 34 -6.01 -2.21 -3.32
CA ALA A 34 -5.75 -0.87 -2.78
C ALA A 34 -6.84 -0.40 -1.80
N GLU A 35 -8.10 -0.69 -2.10
CA GLU A 35 -9.23 -0.42 -1.20
C GLU A 35 -9.11 -1.21 0.10
N GLU A 36 -8.68 -2.47 0.03
CA GLU A 36 -8.42 -3.32 1.19
C GLU A 36 -7.26 -2.77 2.04
N ILE A 37 -6.17 -2.30 1.41
CA ILE A 37 -5.07 -1.65 2.14
C ILE A 37 -5.58 -0.43 2.89
N VAL A 38 -6.39 0.43 2.26
CA VAL A 38 -7.00 1.58 2.93
C VAL A 38 -7.82 1.15 4.13
N LYS A 39 -8.74 0.18 3.98
CA LYS A 39 -9.58 -0.31 5.08
C LYS A 39 -8.76 -0.83 6.26
N ARG A 40 -7.70 -1.60 6.00
CA ARG A 40 -6.80 -2.12 7.05
C ARG A 40 -6.03 -0.98 7.75
N LEU A 41 -5.63 0.05 7.00
CA LEU A 41 -4.92 1.21 7.54
C LEU A 41 -5.80 2.14 8.38
N GLU A 42 -7.08 2.28 8.04
CA GLU A 42 -8.04 3.12 8.78
C GLU A 42 -8.21 2.71 10.26
N VAL A 43 -7.87 1.45 10.60
CA VAL A 43 -7.88 0.97 11.99
C VAL A 43 -6.88 1.71 12.88
N LYS A 44 -5.74 2.12 12.30
CA LYS A 44 -4.61 2.74 13.05
C LYS A 44 -4.26 4.15 12.56
N ASN A 45 -4.83 4.61 11.46
CA ASN A 45 -4.48 5.88 10.81
C ASN A 45 -5.75 6.65 10.45
N HIS A 46 -5.70 7.97 10.58
CA HIS A 46 -6.77 8.82 10.06
C HIS A 46 -6.60 9.02 8.55
N ILE A 47 -7.58 8.57 7.76
CA ILE A 47 -7.62 8.79 6.32
C ILE A 47 -8.85 9.66 6.01
N PRO A 48 -8.67 10.96 5.69
CA PRO A 48 -9.79 11.83 5.33
C PRO A 48 -10.53 11.29 4.11
N ALA A 49 -11.87 11.35 4.14
CA ALA A 49 -12.70 10.91 3.01
C ALA A 49 -12.34 11.64 1.69
N SER A 50 -11.99 12.93 1.78
CA SER A 50 -11.51 13.75 0.66
C SER A 50 -10.20 13.24 0.06
N ALA A 51 -9.32 12.66 0.87
CA ALA A 51 -8.03 12.13 0.47
C ALA A 51 -8.06 10.63 0.10
N ARG A 52 -9.16 9.91 0.40
CA ARG A 52 -9.26 8.44 0.18
C ARG A 52 -8.88 8.02 -1.24
N LYS A 53 -9.27 8.79 -2.26
CA LYS A 53 -8.93 8.49 -3.66
C LYS A 53 -7.42 8.54 -3.91
N GLU A 54 -6.75 9.55 -3.37
CA GLU A 54 -5.31 9.71 -3.52
C GLU A 54 -4.54 8.63 -2.73
N TYR A 55 -4.98 8.32 -1.51
CA TYR A 55 -4.45 7.20 -0.73
C TYR A 55 -4.52 5.89 -1.51
N ARG A 56 -5.66 5.55 -2.11
CA ARG A 56 -5.80 4.32 -2.93
C ARG A 56 -4.80 4.28 -4.08
N TYR A 57 -4.63 5.39 -4.79
CA TYR A 57 -3.68 5.47 -5.89
C TYR A 57 -2.24 5.23 -5.42
N LEU A 58 -1.82 5.94 -4.36
CA LEU A 58 -0.47 5.80 -3.81
C LEU A 58 -0.23 4.39 -3.26
N LEU A 59 -1.19 3.84 -2.49
CA LEU A 59 -1.06 2.50 -1.91
C LEU A 59 -1.03 1.39 -2.98
N MET A 60 -1.75 1.55 -4.08
CA MET A 60 -1.64 0.63 -5.21
C MET A 60 -0.23 0.65 -5.83
N LYS A 61 0.37 1.85 -5.91
CA LYS A 61 1.74 2.01 -6.40
C LYS A 61 2.75 1.37 -5.44
N GLU A 62 2.65 1.64 -4.15
CA GLU A 62 3.51 1.02 -3.12
C GLU A 62 3.40 -0.50 -3.13
N TYR A 63 2.18 -1.04 -3.23
CA TYR A 63 1.99 -2.49 -3.27
C TYR A 63 2.57 -3.11 -4.55
N ARG A 64 2.46 -2.44 -5.70
CA ARG A 64 3.12 -2.87 -6.92
C ARG A 64 4.64 -2.94 -6.74
N GLU A 65 5.24 -1.88 -6.21
CA GLU A 65 6.68 -1.81 -5.96
C GLU A 65 7.13 -2.92 -5.00
N TYR A 66 6.35 -3.19 -3.95
CA TYR A 66 6.58 -4.29 -3.03
C TYR A 66 6.56 -5.66 -3.72
N VAL A 67 5.51 -5.96 -4.50
CA VAL A 67 5.37 -7.21 -5.25
C VAL A 67 6.53 -7.41 -6.23
N GLU A 68 6.91 -6.36 -6.95
CA GLU A 68 8.05 -6.39 -7.89
C GLU A 68 9.38 -6.64 -7.16
N ALA A 69 9.59 -6.00 -6.01
CA ALA A 69 10.78 -6.20 -5.19
C ALA A 69 10.88 -7.65 -4.68
N GLN A 70 9.79 -8.21 -4.16
CA GLN A 70 9.74 -9.60 -3.71
C GLN A 70 9.98 -10.58 -4.86
N THR A 71 9.35 -10.34 -6.02
CA THR A 71 9.54 -11.18 -7.21
C THR A 71 11.00 -11.18 -7.67
N LYS A 72 11.65 -10.02 -7.71
CA LYS A 72 13.07 -9.90 -8.05
C LYS A 72 13.98 -10.59 -7.04
N ASN A 73 13.61 -10.60 -5.77
CA ASN A 73 14.38 -11.26 -4.72
C ASN A 73 14.25 -12.80 -4.80
N SER A 74 13.07 -13.31 -5.15
CA SER A 74 12.81 -14.74 -5.34
C SER A 74 13.48 -15.36 -6.58
N VAL A 75 13.90 -14.54 -7.56
CA VAL A 75 14.56 -14.99 -8.81
C VAL A 75 16.10 -15.07 -8.67
N LYS A 76 16.68 -14.65 -7.54
CA LYS A 76 18.13 -14.66 -7.31
C LYS A 76 18.69 -15.95 -6.67
N ILE A 77 18.03 -17.09 -6.86
CA ILE A 77 18.44 -18.39 -6.28
C ILE A 77 18.80 -19.38 -7.38
#